data_AF-A0A5E4IMM2-F1
#
_entry.id   AF-A0A5E4IMM2-F1
#
_cell.length_a   1.000
_cell.length_b   1.000
_cell.length_c   1.000
_cell.angle_alpha   90.00
_cell.angle_beta   90.00
_cell.angle_gamma   90.00
#
_symmetry.space_group_name_H-M   'P 1'
#
loop_
_entity.id
_entity.type
_entity.pdbx_description
1 polymer ?
#
loop_
_entity_poly.entity_id
_entity_poly.type
_entity_poly.pdbx_seq_one_letter_code
_entity_poly.pdbx_strand_id
1 'polypeptide(L)'
;MVKRTLFFAFFLAALMLASGCVQDPVASANAACGNLPDKEKKLDCYLNFAEEKKEPLICEKIPVELLKDIFDKDYCYEKVAVAKQDVSVCDKISRAQLSLTEDACYRGFCNQRARAAPTITSCYYQIAVMEGDSSICGIFYDKYQNSTAELTTIGDCYSIIASKKRDPAICAQIKHNEVKDYCYYELAEFLNDSSLCEKIPDNATANSFFKGYTKDHCYDEIK
;
A
#
# COMPACT_ATOMS: atom_id res chain seq x y z
N MET A 1 -19.21 -16.55 48.34
CA MET A 1 -20.00 -17.11 47.21
C MET A 1 -19.87 -16.33 45.90
N VAL A 2 -19.72 -15.00 45.92
CA VAL A 2 -19.70 -14.14 44.70
C VAL A 2 -18.53 -14.40 43.72
N LYS A 3 -17.35 -14.79 44.20
CA LYS A 3 -16.17 -15.04 43.34
C LYS A 3 -16.30 -16.28 42.43
N ARG A 4 -17.09 -17.29 42.83
CA ARG A 4 -17.30 -18.51 42.02
C ARG A 4 -18.23 -18.25 40.84
N THR A 5 -19.25 -17.43 41.05
CA THR A 5 -20.22 -17.07 40.01
C THR A 5 -19.60 -16.19 38.91
N LEU A 6 -18.68 -15.29 39.28
CA LEU A 6 -17.95 -14.47 38.31
C LEU A 6 -17.04 -15.29 37.37
N PHE A 7 -16.39 -16.32 37.92
CA PHE A 7 -15.48 -17.18 37.15
C PHE A 7 -16.24 -18.04 36.13
N PHE A 8 -17.40 -18.57 36.52
CA PHE A 8 -18.29 -19.30 35.61
C PHE A 8 -18.88 -18.42 34.51
N ALA A 9 -19.23 -17.16 34.82
CA ALA A 9 -19.73 -16.22 33.82
C ALA A 9 -18.67 -15.88 32.76
N PHE A 10 -17.41 -15.71 33.16
CA PHE A 10 -16.29 -15.49 32.24
C PHE A 10 -16.02 -16.69 31.33
N PHE A 11 -16.12 -17.91 31.87
CA PHE A 11 -15.91 -19.14 31.12
C PHE A 11 -17.03 -19.38 30.08
N LEU A 12 -18.28 -19.08 30.43
CA LEU A 12 -19.41 -19.16 29.50
C LEU A 12 -19.35 -18.08 28.41
N ALA A 13 -18.92 -16.86 28.74
CA ALA A 13 -18.69 -15.81 27.74
C ALA A 13 -17.56 -16.17 26.75
N ALA A 14 -16.47 -16.77 27.23
CA ALA A 14 -15.38 -17.27 26.39
C ALA A 14 -15.84 -18.43 25.47
N LEU A 15 -16.71 -19.32 25.96
CA LEU A 15 -17.30 -20.39 25.14
C LEU A 15 -18.27 -19.85 24.08
N MET A 16 -19.05 -18.79 24.38
CA MET A 16 -19.91 -18.14 23.39
C MET A 16 -19.10 -17.43 22.28
N LEU A 17 -17.93 -16.87 22.62
CA LEU A 17 -17.00 -16.30 21.65
C LEU A 17 -16.26 -17.37 20.81
N ALA A 18 -16.12 -18.59 21.33
CA ALA A 18 -15.52 -19.72 20.62
C ALA A 18 -16.51 -20.50 19.73
N SER A 19 -17.82 -20.29 19.88
CA SER A 19 -18.85 -20.93 19.04
C SER A 19 -19.18 -20.20 17.74
N GLY A 20 -18.56 -19.04 17.50
CA GLY A 20 -18.54 -18.44 16.16
C GLY A 20 -17.62 -19.27 15.28
N CYS A 21 -18.15 -20.27 14.58
CA CYS A 21 -17.38 -21.02 13.59
C CYS A 21 -16.78 -20.02 12.60
N VAL A 22 -15.46 -19.80 12.67
CA VAL A 22 -14.70 -19.17 11.58
C VAL A 22 -14.78 -20.16 10.43
N GLN A 23 -15.83 -20.02 9.61
CA GLN A 23 -15.97 -20.82 8.40
C GLN A 23 -14.81 -20.44 7.49
N ASP A 24 -14.02 -21.45 7.11
CA ASP A 24 -12.93 -21.28 6.15
C ASP A 24 -13.51 -20.65 4.86
N PRO A 25 -13.06 -19.44 4.48
CA PRO A 25 -13.61 -18.71 3.33
C PRO A 25 -13.37 -19.47 2.02
N VAL A 26 -12.28 -20.24 1.93
CA VAL A 26 -11.97 -21.08 0.78
C VAL A 26 -12.91 -22.29 0.73
N ALA A 27 -13.16 -22.94 1.86
CA ALA A 27 -14.11 -24.04 1.94
C ALA A 27 -15.53 -23.58 1.55
N SER A 28 -15.91 -22.39 1.98
CA SER A 28 -17.21 -21.79 1.66
C SER A 28 -17.33 -21.48 0.16
N ALA A 29 -16.30 -20.89 -0.45
CA ALA A 29 -16.26 -20.65 -1.88
C ALA A 29 -16.31 -21.95 -2.69
N ASN A 30 -15.58 -22.98 -2.25
CA ASN A 30 -15.61 -24.31 -2.88
C ASN A 30 -16.99 -24.96 -2.80
N ALA A 31 -17.70 -24.83 -1.68
CA ALA A 31 -19.05 -25.34 -1.55
C ALA A 31 -20.04 -24.61 -2.49
N ALA A 32 -19.89 -23.29 -2.63
CA ALA A 32 -20.78 -22.46 -3.46
C ALA A 32 -20.51 -22.60 -4.97
N CYS A 33 -19.24 -22.58 -5.37
CA CYS A 33 -18.82 -22.51 -6.77
C CYS A 33 -18.39 -23.87 -7.34
N GLY A 34 -17.96 -24.81 -6.49
CA GLY A 34 -17.29 -26.06 -6.87
C GLY A 34 -18.08 -26.95 -7.84
N ASN A 35 -19.41 -26.94 -7.74
CA ASN A 35 -20.30 -27.84 -8.48
C ASN A 35 -20.88 -27.22 -9.77
N LEU A 36 -20.46 -26.01 -10.15
CA LEU A 36 -20.92 -25.39 -11.38
C LEU A 36 -20.36 -26.16 -12.60
N PRO A 37 -21.20 -26.51 -13.59
CA PRO A 37 -20.80 -27.39 -14.70
C PRO A 37 -19.92 -26.69 -15.74
N ASP A 38 -20.02 -25.37 -15.82
CA ASP A 38 -19.30 -24.55 -16.78
C ASP A 38 -18.08 -23.90 -16.12
N LYS A 39 -16.91 -24.03 -16.75
CA LYS A 39 -15.64 -23.54 -16.19
C LYS A 39 -15.61 -22.02 -16.03
N GLU A 40 -16.18 -21.28 -16.99
CA GLU A 40 -16.19 -19.82 -16.96
C GLU A 40 -17.13 -19.33 -15.85
N LYS A 41 -18.35 -19.88 -15.77
CA LYS A 41 -19.28 -19.58 -14.67
C LYS A 41 -18.69 -19.94 -13.31
N LYS A 42 -17.91 -21.01 -13.25
CA LYS A 42 -17.23 -21.43 -12.02
C LYS A 42 -16.15 -20.42 -11.62
N LEU A 43 -15.31 -19.98 -12.55
CA LEU A 43 -14.33 -18.93 -12.32
C LEU A 43 -15.00 -17.63 -11.87
N ASP A 44 -16.00 -17.15 -12.62
CA ASP A 44 -16.77 -15.94 -12.29
C ASP A 44 -17.39 -16.02 -10.88
N CYS A 45 -17.90 -17.19 -10.49
CA CYS A 45 -18.41 -17.42 -9.15
C CYS A 45 -17.31 -17.20 -8.09
N TYR A 46 -16.12 -17.77 -8.27
CA TYR A 46 -15.02 -17.57 -7.33
C TYR A 46 -14.58 -16.10 -7.24
N LEU A 47 -14.51 -15.40 -8.39
CA LEU A 47 -14.14 -13.98 -8.45
C LEU A 47 -15.14 -13.12 -7.68
N ASN A 48 -16.44 -13.29 -7.98
CA ASN A 48 -17.51 -12.56 -7.30
C ASN A 48 -17.58 -12.89 -5.80
N PHE A 49 -17.41 -14.17 -5.44
CA PHE A 49 -17.43 -14.59 -4.05
C PHE A 49 -16.24 -13.99 -3.28
N ALA A 50 -15.05 -13.93 -3.88
CA ALA A 50 -13.89 -13.28 -3.29
C ALA A 50 -14.15 -11.78 -3.05
N GLU A 51 -14.69 -11.08 -4.05
CA GLU A 51 -15.06 -9.65 -3.97
C GLU A 51 -16.11 -9.39 -2.88
N GLU A 52 -17.22 -10.14 -2.89
CA GLU A 52 -18.32 -9.99 -1.93
C GLU A 52 -17.89 -10.27 -0.49
N LYS A 53 -17.04 -11.29 -0.30
CA LYS A 53 -16.50 -11.63 1.02
C LYS A 53 -15.30 -10.78 1.40
N LYS A 54 -14.70 -10.05 0.44
CA LYS A 54 -13.48 -9.27 0.62
C LYS A 54 -12.31 -10.13 1.10
N GLU A 55 -12.25 -11.37 0.60
CA GLU A 55 -11.32 -12.39 1.09
C GLU A 55 -10.26 -12.77 0.04
N PRO A 56 -9.02 -12.24 0.14
CA PRO A 56 -8.00 -12.46 -0.88
C PRO A 56 -7.46 -13.89 -0.89
N LEU A 57 -7.61 -14.66 0.18
CA LEU A 57 -7.22 -16.07 0.21
C LEU A 57 -8.02 -16.91 -0.79
N ILE A 58 -9.22 -16.47 -1.16
CA ILE A 58 -10.03 -17.15 -2.18
C ILE A 58 -9.34 -17.03 -3.55
N CYS A 59 -8.84 -15.84 -3.90
CA CYS A 59 -8.07 -15.61 -5.12
C CYS A 59 -6.83 -16.51 -5.23
N GLU A 60 -6.14 -16.74 -4.10
CA GLU A 60 -4.96 -17.61 -4.06
C GLU A 60 -5.32 -19.07 -4.39
N LYS A 61 -6.47 -19.52 -3.88
CA LYS A 61 -6.94 -20.91 -3.95
C LYS A 61 -7.89 -21.21 -5.10
N ILE A 62 -8.06 -20.30 -6.07
CA ILE A 62 -8.78 -20.60 -7.31
C ILE A 62 -8.10 -21.80 -7.99
N PRO A 63 -8.86 -22.88 -8.31
CA PRO A 63 -8.32 -24.05 -8.99
C PRO A 63 -7.66 -23.68 -10.33
N VAL A 64 -6.46 -24.20 -10.56
CA VAL A 64 -5.61 -23.83 -11.71
C VAL A 64 -6.28 -24.17 -13.04
N GLU A 65 -7.09 -25.23 -13.08
CA GLU A 65 -7.82 -25.68 -14.27
C GLU A 65 -8.95 -24.75 -14.74
N LEU A 66 -9.29 -23.73 -13.93
CA LEU A 66 -10.25 -22.69 -14.26
C LEU A 66 -9.58 -21.44 -14.83
N LEU A 67 -8.31 -21.21 -14.51
CA LEU A 67 -7.58 -20.02 -14.90
C LEU A 67 -7.24 -20.12 -16.39
N LYS A 68 -7.64 -19.08 -17.14
CA LYS A 68 -7.29 -18.92 -18.55
C LYS A 68 -5.85 -18.45 -18.67
N ASP A 69 -5.44 -17.57 -17.77
CA ASP A 69 -4.08 -17.05 -17.66
C ASP A 69 -3.82 -16.48 -16.24
N ILE A 70 -2.68 -15.84 -16.05
CA ILE A 70 -2.29 -15.24 -14.78
C ILE A 70 -3.14 -14.01 -14.40
N PHE A 71 -3.80 -13.36 -15.37
CA PHE A 71 -4.58 -12.14 -15.16
C PHE A 71 -5.87 -12.41 -14.37
N ASP A 72 -6.42 -13.62 -14.42
CA ASP A 72 -7.61 -13.98 -13.64
C ASP A 72 -7.38 -13.83 -12.13
N LYS A 73 -6.18 -14.19 -11.64
CA LYS A 73 -5.83 -14.00 -10.22
C LYS A 73 -5.57 -12.54 -9.89
N ASP A 74 -4.85 -11.84 -10.76
CA ASP A 74 -4.56 -10.42 -10.57
C ASP A 74 -5.86 -9.60 -10.53
N TYR A 75 -6.80 -9.90 -11.42
CA TYR A 75 -8.14 -9.31 -11.46
C TYR A 75 -8.93 -9.61 -10.18
N CYS A 76 -8.86 -10.84 -9.68
CA CYS A 76 -9.46 -11.20 -8.39
C CYS A 76 -8.91 -10.32 -7.25
N TYR A 77 -7.58 -10.17 -7.16
CA TYR A 77 -6.96 -9.34 -6.15
C TYR A 77 -7.32 -7.87 -6.29
N GLU A 78 -7.39 -7.33 -7.51
CA GLU A 78 -7.87 -5.96 -7.77
C GLU A 78 -9.28 -5.76 -7.20
N LYS A 79 -10.21 -6.64 -7.54
CA LYS A 79 -11.60 -6.57 -7.06
C LYS A 79 -11.68 -6.61 -5.55
N VAL A 80 -10.93 -7.52 -4.93
CA VAL A 80 -10.87 -7.64 -3.47
C VAL A 80 -10.24 -6.40 -2.84
N ALA A 81 -9.12 -5.89 -3.37
CA ALA A 81 -8.44 -4.70 -2.85
C ALA A 81 -9.39 -3.50 -2.82
N VAL A 82 -10.11 -3.29 -3.93
CA VAL A 82 -11.08 -2.22 -4.08
C VAL A 82 -12.28 -2.41 -3.14
N ALA A 83 -12.91 -3.59 -3.12
CA ALA A 83 -14.06 -3.86 -2.27
C ALA A 83 -13.71 -3.81 -0.77
N LYS A 84 -12.50 -4.25 -0.40
CA LYS A 84 -11.98 -4.22 0.96
C LYS A 84 -11.49 -2.84 1.39
N GLN A 85 -11.21 -1.95 0.43
CA GLN A 85 -10.47 -0.69 0.65
C GLN A 85 -9.11 -0.94 1.32
N ASP A 86 -8.43 -2.00 0.88
CA ASP A 86 -7.14 -2.44 1.41
C ASP A 86 -6.15 -2.57 0.25
N VAL A 87 -5.33 -1.53 0.05
CA VAL A 87 -4.40 -1.47 -1.08
C VAL A 87 -3.26 -2.47 -0.97
N SER A 88 -2.94 -2.97 0.24
CA SER A 88 -1.91 -3.99 0.40
C SER A 88 -2.31 -5.34 -0.21
N VAL A 89 -3.58 -5.50 -0.59
CA VAL A 89 -4.01 -6.65 -1.40
C VAL A 89 -3.42 -6.57 -2.82
N CYS A 90 -3.19 -5.37 -3.36
CA CYS A 90 -2.51 -5.19 -4.65
C CYS A 90 -1.09 -5.77 -4.62
N ASP A 91 -0.43 -5.87 -3.46
CA ASP A 91 0.91 -6.46 -3.34
C ASP A 91 0.95 -7.97 -3.65
N LYS A 92 -0.22 -8.62 -3.67
CA LYS A 92 -0.36 -10.04 -4.06
C LYS A 92 -0.41 -10.26 -5.56
N ILE A 93 -0.54 -9.19 -6.35
CA ILE A 93 -0.54 -9.23 -7.81
C ILE A 93 0.88 -9.59 -8.29
N SER A 94 0.97 -10.56 -9.19
CA SER A 94 2.27 -11.10 -9.59
C SER A 94 3.04 -10.10 -10.46
N ARG A 95 4.18 -9.61 -9.97
CA ARG A 95 5.09 -8.72 -10.73
C ARG A 95 5.75 -9.38 -11.95
N ALA A 96 5.54 -10.68 -12.15
CA ALA A 96 6.32 -11.49 -13.08
C ALA A 96 6.09 -11.14 -14.55
N GLN A 97 4.92 -10.64 -14.95
CA GLN A 97 4.66 -10.23 -16.33
C GLN A 97 3.64 -9.08 -16.40
N LEU A 98 4.15 -7.88 -16.71
CA LEU A 98 3.46 -6.61 -16.98
C LEU A 98 2.95 -5.81 -15.78
N SER A 99 3.53 -4.63 -15.64
CA SER A 99 3.15 -3.57 -14.71
C SER A 99 1.74 -2.98 -14.93
N LEU A 100 0.96 -3.52 -15.88
CA LEU A 100 -0.34 -3.00 -16.30
C LEU A 100 -1.47 -3.41 -15.34
N THR A 101 -1.41 -4.62 -14.76
CA THR A 101 -2.43 -5.08 -13.78
C THR A 101 -2.22 -4.48 -12.40
N GLU A 102 -0.97 -4.32 -11.96
CA GLU A 102 -0.66 -3.57 -10.73
C GLU A 102 -1.16 -2.12 -10.86
N ASP A 103 -0.85 -1.43 -11.97
CA ASP A 103 -1.36 -0.08 -12.24
C ASP A 103 -2.90 -0.04 -12.29
N ALA A 104 -3.56 -1.09 -12.79
CA ALA A 104 -5.02 -1.19 -12.79
C ALA A 104 -5.58 -1.28 -11.36
N CYS A 105 -4.96 -2.08 -10.48
CA CYS A 105 -5.34 -2.19 -9.07
C CYS A 105 -5.29 -0.84 -8.35
N TYR A 106 -4.16 -0.13 -8.46
CA TYR A 106 -4.01 1.19 -7.86
C TYR A 106 -4.96 2.22 -8.49
N ARG A 107 -5.18 2.19 -9.83
CA ARG A 107 -6.18 3.05 -10.50
C ARG A 107 -7.59 2.80 -10.01
N GLY A 108 -8.00 1.54 -9.86
CA GLY A 108 -9.31 1.16 -9.32
C GLY A 108 -9.52 1.76 -7.94
N PHE A 109 -8.50 1.67 -7.08
CA PHE A 109 -8.50 2.26 -5.75
C PHE A 109 -8.61 3.79 -5.78
N CYS A 110 -7.81 4.44 -6.61
CA CYS A 110 -7.84 5.90 -6.75
C CYS A 110 -9.17 6.41 -7.28
N ASN A 111 -9.74 5.77 -8.30
CA ASN A 111 -11.03 6.17 -8.86
C ASN A 111 -12.17 6.14 -7.82
N GLN A 112 -12.07 5.32 -6.78
CA GLN A 112 -13.07 5.27 -5.70
C GLN A 112 -12.79 6.24 -4.55
N ARG A 113 -11.52 6.44 -4.16
CA ARG A 113 -11.15 7.15 -2.93
C ARG A 113 -10.52 8.53 -3.14
N ALA A 114 -9.82 8.72 -4.24
CA ALA A 114 -8.99 9.87 -4.55
C ALA A 114 -9.53 10.54 -5.81
N ARG A 115 -10.30 11.64 -5.65
CA ARG A 115 -10.87 12.46 -6.74
C ARG A 115 -10.01 12.36 -8.00
N ALA A 116 -10.54 11.71 -9.05
CA ALA A 116 -9.86 11.33 -10.30
C ALA A 116 -8.43 11.91 -10.45
N ALA A 117 -7.43 11.16 -9.97
CA ALA A 117 -6.04 11.53 -10.18
C ALA A 117 -5.75 11.49 -11.69
N PRO A 118 -5.28 12.58 -12.32
CA PRO A 118 -5.11 12.64 -13.77
C PRO A 118 -3.99 11.71 -14.26
N THR A 119 -3.06 11.33 -13.37
CA THR A 119 -1.94 10.45 -13.67
C THR A 119 -1.85 9.32 -12.64
N ILE A 120 -1.29 8.19 -13.07
CA ILE A 120 -0.99 7.06 -12.18
C ILE A 120 0.01 7.47 -11.08
N THR A 121 0.99 8.32 -11.41
CA THR A 121 1.96 8.85 -10.44
C THR A 121 1.26 9.62 -9.31
N SER A 122 0.29 10.47 -9.64
CA SER A 122 -0.52 11.18 -8.64
C SER A 122 -1.38 10.22 -7.81
N CYS A 123 -1.87 9.14 -8.42
CA CYS A 123 -2.62 8.10 -7.72
C CYS A 123 -1.76 7.38 -6.65
N TYR A 124 -0.58 6.88 -7.03
CA TYR A 124 0.36 6.25 -6.09
C TYR A 124 0.73 7.20 -4.95
N TYR A 125 1.07 8.45 -5.28
CA TYR A 125 1.38 9.48 -4.28
C TYR A 125 0.24 9.68 -3.27
N GLN A 126 -1.01 9.82 -3.75
CA GLN A 126 -2.16 10.04 -2.86
C GLN A 126 -2.38 8.84 -1.94
N ILE A 127 -2.31 7.62 -2.48
CA ILE A 127 -2.46 6.40 -1.69
C ILE A 127 -1.35 6.29 -0.64
N ALA A 128 -0.08 6.47 -1.03
CA ALA A 128 1.06 6.40 -0.13
C ALA A 128 0.90 7.38 1.05
N VAL A 129 0.49 8.62 0.77
CA VAL A 129 0.29 9.66 1.79
C VAL A 129 -0.94 9.42 2.66
N MET A 130 -2.00 8.83 2.10
CA MET A 130 -3.23 8.48 2.82
C MET A 130 -3.01 7.33 3.80
N GLU A 131 -2.40 6.25 3.32
CA GLU A 131 -2.11 5.05 4.13
C GLU A 131 -0.87 5.27 5.01
N GLY A 132 -0.06 6.28 4.71
CA GLY A 132 1.23 6.51 5.36
C GLY A 132 2.24 5.41 5.02
N ASP A 133 2.10 4.74 3.89
CA ASP A 133 2.98 3.65 3.47
C ASP A 133 4.05 4.15 2.49
N SER A 134 5.28 4.32 2.99
CA SER A 134 6.40 4.81 2.18
C SER A 134 6.88 3.79 1.15
N SER A 135 6.54 2.51 1.28
CA SER A 135 6.89 1.50 0.28
C SER A 135 6.21 1.78 -1.06
N ILE A 136 5.02 2.38 -1.03
CA ILE A 136 4.26 2.78 -2.22
C ILE A 136 4.95 3.94 -2.96
N CYS A 137 5.60 4.86 -2.23
CA CYS A 137 6.42 5.91 -2.85
C CYS A 137 7.58 5.31 -3.68
N GLY A 138 8.09 4.13 -3.30
CA GLY A 138 9.16 3.42 -4.01
C GLY A 138 8.71 2.73 -5.30
N ILE A 139 7.43 2.32 -5.40
CA ILE A 139 6.89 1.62 -6.57
C ILE A 139 7.05 2.46 -7.84
N PHE A 140 6.72 3.75 -7.76
CA PHE A 140 6.85 4.65 -8.89
C PHE A 140 8.34 4.99 -9.17
N TYR A 141 9.20 5.08 -8.14
CA TYR A 141 10.64 5.38 -8.31
C TYR A 141 11.30 4.34 -9.23
N ASP A 142 11.09 3.06 -8.94
CA ASP A 142 11.70 1.97 -9.71
C ASP A 142 11.17 1.94 -11.16
N LYS A 143 9.96 2.47 -11.42
CA LYS A 143 9.34 2.51 -12.75
C LYS A 143 9.72 3.75 -13.58
N TYR A 144 9.99 4.90 -12.94
CA TYR A 144 10.03 6.21 -13.60
C TYR A 144 11.29 7.06 -13.31
N GLN A 145 12.33 6.48 -12.71
CA GLN A 145 13.60 7.13 -12.32
C GLN A 145 14.29 8.07 -13.33
N ASN A 146 13.92 8.05 -14.62
CA ASN A 146 14.53 8.89 -15.68
C ASN A 146 13.77 10.19 -15.96
N SER A 147 12.69 10.47 -15.24
CA SER A 147 11.83 11.64 -15.45
C SER A 147 12.02 12.67 -14.34
N THR A 148 12.53 13.84 -14.72
CA THR A 148 12.92 14.89 -13.78
C THR A 148 11.74 15.55 -13.06
N ALA A 149 10.58 15.68 -13.72
CA ALA A 149 9.35 16.17 -13.09
C ALA A 149 8.82 15.22 -11.99
N GLU A 150 9.22 13.96 -12.07
CA GLU A 150 8.76 12.95 -11.14
C GLU A 150 9.65 12.84 -9.89
N LEU A 151 10.93 13.23 -9.96
CA LEU A 151 11.89 13.25 -8.83
C LEU A 151 11.41 14.11 -7.65
N THR A 152 10.78 15.27 -7.91
CA THR A 152 10.20 16.11 -6.85
C THR A 152 8.99 15.42 -6.20
N THR A 153 8.12 14.81 -7.01
CA THR A 153 6.92 14.11 -6.49
C THR A 153 7.29 12.95 -5.55
N ILE A 154 8.42 12.28 -5.81
CA ILE A 154 8.96 11.22 -4.92
C ILE A 154 9.39 11.82 -3.59
N GLY A 155 10.18 12.89 -3.67
CA GLY A 155 10.70 13.61 -2.52
C GLY A 155 9.55 14.01 -1.60
N ASP A 156 8.53 14.66 -2.16
CA ASP A 156 7.31 15.07 -1.47
C ASP A 156 6.58 13.88 -0.84
N CYS A 157 6.48 12.76 -1.57
CA CYS A 157 5.83 11.55 -1.07
C CYS A 157 6.48 11.06 0.23
N TYR A 158 7.80 10.88 0.20
CA TYR A 158 8.56 10.42 1.37
C TYR A 158 8.59 11.46 2.49
N SER A 159 8.82 12.74 2.18
CA SER A 159 8.92 13.82 3.18
C SER A 159 7.62 13.99 3.95
N ILE A 160 6.46 13.97 3.27
CA ILE A 160 5.15 14.08 3.92
C ILE A 160 4.90 12.88 4.84
N ILE A 161 5.22 11.67 4.42
CA ILE A 161 5.04 10.47 5.26
C ILE A 161 6.01 10.49 6.45
N ALA A 162 7.28 10.85 6.22
CA ALA A 162 8.30 11.01 7.25
C ALA A 162 7.85 12.05 8.29
N SER A 163 7.32 13.19 7.87
CA SER A 163 6.80 14.25 8.73
C SER A 163 5.59 13.80 9.54
N LYS A 164 4.61 13.13 8.91
CA LYS A 164 3.43 12.59 9.60
C LYS A 164 3.81 11.55 10.65
N LYS A 165 4.78 10.68 10.35
CA LYS A 165 5.26 9.64 11.26
C LYS A 165 6.34 10.11 12.23
N ARG A 166 6.90 11.31 12.00
CA ARG A 166 8.09 11.84 12.68
C ARG A 166 9.26 10.84 12.64
N ASP A 167 9.43 10.18 11.49
CA ASP A 167 10.41 9.10 11.31
C ASP A 167 11.41 9.41 10.19
N PRO A 168 12.63 9.88 10.52
CA PRO A 168 13.65 10.16 9.52
C PRO A 168 14.19 8.91 8.83
N ALA A 169 13.97 7.70 9.36
CA ALA A 169 14.38 6.47 8.68
C ALA A 169 13.62 6.26 7.35
N ILE A 170 12.50 6.95 7.16
CA ILE A 170 11.75 6.93 5.90
C ILE A 170 12.53 7.60 4.77
N CYS A 171 13.19 8.74 5.03
CA CYS A 171 14.05 9.39 4.04
C CYS A 171 15.26 8.50 3.65
N ALA A 172 15.76 7.68 4.57
CA ALA A 172 16.87 6.75 4.30
C ALA A 172 16.53 5.66 3.26
N GLN A 173 15.25 5.43 2.96
CA GLN A 173 14.80 4.46 1.95
C GLN A 173 15.02 4.97 0.52
N ILE A 174 15.25 6.27 0.33
CA ILE A 174 15.40 6.90 -0.97
C ILE A 174 16.79 6.61 -1.55
N LYS A 175 16.84 6.03 -2.75
CA LYS A 175 18.09 5.66 -3.43
C LYS A 175 18.82 6.87 -4.04
N HIS A 176 18.09 7.84 -4.59
CA HIS A 176 18.67 9.02 -5.23
C HIS A 176 19.06 10.06 -4.17
N ASN A 177 20.33 10.46 -4.15
CA ASN A 177 20.84 11.31 -3.08
C ASN A 177 20.14 12.67 -3.02
N GLU A 178 19.93 13.32 -4.16
CA GLU A 178 19.29 14.64 -4.23
C GLU A 178 17.85 14.63 -3.70
N VAL A 179 17.08 13.58 -3.99
CA VAL A 179 15.72 13.40 -3.47
C VAL A 179 15.74 13.09 -1.97
N LYS A 180 16.74 12.33 -1.52
CA LYS A 180 16.95 11.99 -0.11
C LYS A 180 17.34 13.21 0.71
N ASP A 181 18.24 14.02 0.19
CA ASP A 181 18.71 15.26 0.81
C ASP A 181 17.56 16.25 0.95
N TYR A 182 16.74 16.37 -0.10
CA TYR A 182 15.46 17.11 -0.06
C TYR A 182 14.52 16.59 1.03
N CYS A 183 14.32 15.28 1.14
CA CYS A 183 13.47 14.69 2.18
C CYS A 183 13.95 15.03 3.59
N TYR A 184 15.27 14.94 3.85
CA TYR A 184 15.84 15.30 5.14
C TYR A 184 15.71 16.79 5.44
N TYR A 185 15.93 17.64 4.45
CA TYR A 185 15.75 19.09 4.59
C TYR A 185 14.32 19.43 5.03
N GLU A 186 13.32 18.98 4.28
CA GLU A 186 11.90 19.26 4.57
C GLU A 186 11.49 18.71 5.94
N LEU A 187 12.00 17.53 6.30
CA LEU A 187 11.73 16.95 7.59
C LEU A 187 12.39 17.74 8.74
N ALA A 188 13.61 18.24 8.52
CA ALA A 188 14.33 19.08 9.48
C ALA A 188 13.56 20.36 9.76
N GLU A 189 13.09 21.04 8.71
CA GLU A 189 12.26 22.24 8.82
C GLU A 189 10.93 21.94 9.52
N PHE A 190 10.21 20.91 9.07
CA PHE A 190 8.90 20.54 9.63
C PHE A 190 8.98 20.17 11.12
N LEU A 191 10.02 19.45 11.53
CA LEU A 191 10.22 19.05 12.93
C LEU A 191 10.95 20.10 13.75
N ASN A 192 11.49 21.15 13.12
CA ASN A 192 12.44 22.10 13.70
C ASN A 192 13.61 21.39 14.40
N ASP A 193 14.17 20.37 13.73
CA ASP A 193 15.23 19.50 14.25
C ASP A 193 16.48 19.61 13.36
N SER A 194 17.40 20.49 13.76
CA SER A 194 18.63 20.75 13.02
C SER A 194 19.58 19.54 12.98
N SER A 195 19.40 18.54 13.85
CA SER A 195 20.22 17.32 13.80
C SER A 195 19.99 16.52 12.51
N LEU A 196 18.86 16.74 11.83
CA LEU A 196 18.56 16.14 10.54
C LEU A 196 19.35 16.78 9.40
N CYS A 197 19.80 18.04 9.53
CA CYS A 197 20.68 18.67 8.55
C CYS A 197 22.03 17.94 8.43
N GLU A 198 22.51 17.28 9.50
CA GLU A 198 23.71 16.43 9.43
C GLU A 198 23.57 15.22 8.48
N LYS A 199 22.34 14.86 8.08
CA LYS A 199 22.11 13.81 7.09
C LYS A 199 22.31 14.29 5.66
N ILE A 200 22.41 15.59 5.43
CA ILE A 200 22.66 16.22 4.13
C ILE A 200 24.18 16.36 3.92
N PRO A 201 24.75 15.83 2.81
CA PRO A 201 26.17 15.99 2.53
C PRO A 201 26.60 17.45 2.30
N ASP A 202 27.80 17.82 2.76
CA ASP A 202 28.34 19.19 2.56
C ASP A 202 28.50 19.56 1.07
N ASN A 203 28.68 18.56 0.21
CA ASN A 203 28.82 18.73 -1.24
C ASN A 203 27.50 18.61 -2.00
N ALA A 204 26.35 18.58 -1.30
CA ALA A 204 25.05 18.60 -1.94
C ALA A 204 24.94 19.85 -2.84
N THR A 205 24.93 19.64 -4.16
CA THR A 205 24.85 20.74 -5.11
C THR A 205 23.40 21.04 -5.42
N ALA A 206 23.03 22.31 -5.26
CA ALA A 206 21.79 22.86 -5.76
C ALA A 206 21.75 22.70 -7.29
N ASN A 207 21.13 21.63 -7.78
CA ASN A 207 20.83 21.51 -9.20
C ASN A 207 19.65 22.45 -9.57
N SER A 208 19.25 22.48 -10.85
CA SER A 208 18.20 23.39 -11.30
C SER A 208 16.84 23.20 -10.62
N PHE A 209 16.59 22.03 -10.02
CA PHE A 209 15.31 21.63 -9.44
C PHE A 209 15.32 21.67 -7.90
N PHE A 210 16.45 21.31 -7.29
CA PHE A 210 16.66 21.25 -5.84
C PHE A 210 17.45 22.47 -5.33
N LYS A 211 17.13 23.67 -5.85
CA LYS A 211 17.83 24.90 -5.46
C LYS A 211 17.54 25.24 -4.00
N GLY A 212 18.59 25.29 -3.17
CA GLY A 212 18.49 25.73 -1.78
C GLY A 212 18.51 24.61 -0.74
N TYR A 213 18.47 23.33 -1.14
CA TYR A 213 18.51 22.22 -0.18
C TYR A 213 19.95 21.80 0.16
N THR A 214 20.78 22.77 0.58
CA THR A 214 22.13 22.49 1.07
C THR A 214 22.11 22.33 2.59
N LYS A 215 23.14 21.68 3.13
CA LYS A 215 23.32 21.55 4.58
C LYS A 215 23.36 22.91 5.28
N ASP A 216 24.12 23.86 4.74
CA ASP A 216 24.23 25.20 5.31
C ASP A 216 22.88 25.92 5.32
N HIS A 217 22.13 25.86 4.21
CA HIS A 217 20.81 26.48 4.13
C HIS A 217 19.80 25.82 5.09
N CYS A 218 19.89 24.50 5.28
CA CYS A 218 19.08 23.78 6.27
C CYS A 218 19.29 24.35 7.68
N TYR A 219 20.54 24.64 8.06
CA TYR A 219 20.86 25.26 9.34
C TYR A 219 20.39 26.71 9.44
N ASP A 220 20.44 27.48 8.36
CA ASP A 220 20.04 28.89 8.35
C ASP A 220 18.52 29.08 8.57
N GLU A 221 17.71 28.14 8.07
CA GLU A 221 16.24 28.17 8.19
C GLU A 221 15.74 27.66 9.56
N ILE A 222 16.48 26.73 10.19
CA ILE A 222 16.12 26.16 11.50
C ILE A 222 16.77 26.98 12.62
N LYS A 223 16.04 27.94 13.17
CA LYS A 223 16.47 28.83 14.26
C LYS A 223 16.00 28.39 15.64
#